data_AF-A0A955AHW0-F1
#
_entry.id   AF-A0A955AHW0-F1
#
_cell.length_a   1.000
_cell.length_b   1.000
_cell.length_c   1.000
_cell.angle_alpha   90.00
_cell.angle_beta   90.00
_cell.angle_gamma   90.00
#
_symmetry.space_group_name_H-M   'P 1'
#
loop_
_entity.id
_entity.type
_entity.pdbx_description
1 polymer ?
#
loop_
_entity_poly.entity_id
_entity_poly.type
_entity_poly.pdbx_seq_one_letter_code
_entity_poly.pdbx_strand_id
1 'polypeptide(L)'
;MSGFIETAPAKLPGTYENNALAASNVRSARLPETYENARTALASCERLDECKDWADKAEALASYARMADDDELYKMAVRIKSRAIRRAGELLEQVESATGAHRKSDAADTLSRKKVAQQAGLSKRQAVTAIRVAKVPEREFNKQVDGPTPPTVTALAKQGTTPRRIEPEDWLKGRSPKDYNLAIHFVADVEAYAERSAEFDVAHLVTILTDEDRKRL
;
A
#
# COMPACT_ATOMS: atom_id res chain seq x y z
N MET A 1 30.05 -48.16 -35.21
CA MET A 1 29.28 -48.80 -34.11
C MET A 1 29.63 -48.01 -32.84
N SER A 2 28.91 -46.95 -32.49
CA SER A 2 27.55 -46.94 -31.88
C SER A 2 27.51 -47.87 -30.66
N GLY A 3 27.25 -47.45 -29.42
CA GLY A 3 26.99 -46.15 -28.84
C GLY A 3 26.95 -46.30 -27.32
N PHE A 4 27.36 -45.26 -26.58
CA PHE A 4 27.09 -45.16 -25.14
C PHE A 4 25.97 -44.13 -24.98
N ILE A 5 24.79 -44.59 -24.59
CA ILE A 5 23.65 -43.74 -24.27
C ILE A 5 23.89 -43.21 -22.87
N GLU A 6 24.28 -41.94 -22.76
CA GLU A 6 24.29 -41.21 -21.50
C GLU A 6 22.86 -40.80 -21.18
N THR A 7 22.24 -41.50 -20.23
CA THR A 7 20.90 -41.20 -19.74
C THR A 7 20.94 -39.97 -18.81
N ALA A 8 20.15 -38.96 -19.16
CA ALA A 8 20.01 -37.72 -18.37
C ALA A 8 19.49 -38.00 -16.95
N PRO A 9 19.99 -37.30 -15.91
CA PRO A 9 19.52 -37.51 -14.54
C PRO A 9 18.08 -37.00 -14.35
N ALA A 10 17.22 -37.88 -13.83
CA ALA A 10 15.85 -37.58 -13.46
C ALA A 10 15.79 -36.44 -12.44
N LYS A 11 15.02 -35.39 -12.77
CA LYS A 11 14.81 -34.21 -11.92
C LYS A 11 13.94 -34.61 -10.71
N LEU A 12 14.54 -34.68 -9.52
CA LEU A 12 13.85 -34.99 -8.27
C LEU A 12 12.75 -33.94 -7.96
N PRO A 13 11.55 -34.35 -7.52
CA PRO A 13 10.48 -33.43 -7.14
C PRO A 13 10.77 -32.84 -5.75
N GLY A 14 11.29 -31.62 -5.68
CA GLY A 14 11.74 -31.08 -4.38
C GLY A 14 11.78 -29.56 -4.21
N THR A 15 11.05 -28.78 -5.01
CA THR A 15 11.17 -27.30 -4.96
C THR A 15 9.89 -26.54 -4.58
N TYR A 16 8.75 -27.21 -4.41
CA TYR A 16 7.48 -26.53 -4.13
C TYR A 16 7.13 -26.46 -2.64
N GLU A 17 7.48 -27.48 -1.84
CA GLU A 17 7.17 -27.51 -0.39
C GLU A 17 8.11 -26.62 0.44
N ASN A 18 9.39 -26.54 0.08
CA ASN A 18 10.40 -25.73 0.80
C ASN A 18 10.11 -24.22 0.74
N ASN A 19 9.50 -23.72 -0.33
CA ASN A 19 9.19 -22.30 -0.49
C ASN A 19 7.95 -21.88 0.34
N ALA A 20 7.01 -22.81 0.55
CA ALA A 20 5.82 -22.59 1.39
C ALA A 20 6.17 -22.60 2.89
N LEU A 21 7.01 -23.54 3.33
CA LEU A 21 7.54 -23.59 4.71
C LEU A 21 8.42 -22.39 5.05
N ALA A 22 9.23 -21.92 4.09
CA ALA A 22 9.99 -20.67 4.25
C ALA A 22 9.05 -19.47 4.39
N ALA A 23 8.00 -19.36 3.56
CA ALA A 23 7.04 -18.27 3.63
C ALA A 23 6.19 -18.26 4.92
N SER A 24 5.85 -19.42 5.48
CA SER A 24 5.15 -19.50 6.77
C SER A 24 6.04 -19.05 7.93
N ASN A 25 7.34 -19.38 7.90
CA ASN A 25 8.31 -18.94 8.91
C ASN A 25 8.59 -17.44 8.87
N VAL A 26 8.51 -16.79 7.71
CA VAL A 26 8.66 -15.32 7.62
C VAL A 26 7.48 -14.60 8.29
N ARG A 27 6.26 -15.16 8.20
CA ARG A 27 5.08 -14.56 8.84
C ARG A 27 5.07 -14.69 10.37
N SER A 28 5.76 -15.69 10.91
CA SER A 28 5.94 -15.91 12.35
C SER A 28 7.25 -15.32 12.87
N ALA A 29 7.79 -14.29 12.21
CA ALA A 29 9.01 -13.62 12.64
C ALA A 29 8.93 -13.18 14.10
N ARG A 30 10.01 -13.43 14.85
CA ARG A 30 10.11 -13.06 16.26
C ARG A 30 10.16 -11.54 16.40
N LEU A 31 9.36 -11.01 17.33
CA LEU A 31 9.44 -9.62 17.73
C LEU A 31 10.62 -9.41 18.70
N PRO A 32 11.17 -8.18 18.79
CA PRO A 32 12.17 -7.86 19.81
C PRO A 32 11.63 -8.12 21.21
N GLU A 33 12.44 -8.69 22.08
CA GLU A 33 12.06 -9.03 23.47
C GLU A 33 11.53 -7.82 24.24
N THR A 34 12.19 -6.66 24.11
CA THR A 34 11.75 -5.41 24.74
C THR A 34 10.39 -4.94 24.25
N TYR A 35 10.03 -5.22 23.00
CA TYR A 35 8.72 -4.89 22.44
C TYR A 35 7.64 -5.83 22.97
N GLU A 36 7.92 -7.12 23.11
CA GLU A 36 6.97 -8.07 23.72
C GLU A 36 6.75 -7.75 25.21
N ASN A 37 7.81 -7.42 25.95
CA ASN A 37 7.70 -6.97 27.34
C ASN A 37 6.83 -5.72 27.47
N ALA A 38 6.98 -4.75 26.55
CA ALA A 38 6.13 -3.56 26.51
C ALA A 38 4.66 -3.91 26.22
N ARG A 39 4.38 -4.86 25.31
CA ARG A 39 3.01 -5.34 25.04
C ARG A 39 2.39 -5.98 26.27
N THR A 40 3.14 -6.81 26.99
CA THR A 40 2.66 -7.44 28.23
C THR A 40 2.35 -6.40 29.29
N ALA A 41 3.22 -5.39 29.47
CA ALA A 41 2.97 -4.28 30.39
C ALA A 41 1.69 -3.50 30.03
N LEU A 42 1.54 -3.10 28.76
CA LEU A 42 0.35 -2.38 28.28
C LEU A 42 -0.93 -3.20 28.41
N ALA A 43 -0.90 -4.50 28.11
CA ALA A 43 -2.04 -5.39 28.29
C ALA A 43 -2.43 -5.55 29.78
N SER A 44 -1.46 -5.42 30.67
CA SER A 44 -1.71 -5.45 32.11
C SER A 44 -2.41 -4.17 32.57
N CYS A 45 -1.95 -3.00 32.10
CA CYS A 45 -2.60 -1.70 32.34
C CYS A 45 -4.02 -1.62 31.76
N GLU A 46 -4.28 -2.22 30.59
CA GLU A 46 -5.63 -2.27 29.99
C GLU A 46 -6.60 -3.11 30.83
N ARG A 47 -6.13 -4.25 31.34
CA ARG A 47 -6.98 -5.25 32.00
C ARG A 47 -7.23 -4.94 33.48
N LEU A 48 -6.27 -4.31 34.15
CA LEU A 48 -6.31 -4.05 35.58
C LEU A 48 -6.66 -2.57 35.82
N ASP A 49 -7.83 -2.33 36.40
CA ASP A 49 -8.26 -0.99 36.81
C ASP A 49 -8.01 -0.79 38.31
N GLU A 50 -6.76 -0.49 38.66
CA GLU A 50 -6.28 -0.36 40.04
C GLU A 50 -6.95 0.80 40.79
N CYS A 51 -7.36 1.84 40.06
CA CYS A 51 -8.01 3.03 40.62
C CYS A 51 -9.47 2.76 41.04
N LYS A 52 -10.08 1.67 40.56
CA LYS A 52 -11.47 1.32 40.88
C LYS A 52 -11.68 0.97 42.36
N ASP A 53 -10.68 0.37 42.99
CA ASP A 53 -10.74 -0.08 44.38
C ASP A 53 -10.28 0.99 45.38
N TRP A 54 -9.98 2.21 44.91
CA TRP A 54 -9.54 3.31 45.76
C TRP A 54 -10.69 3.87 46.62
N ALA A 55 -10.43 4.04 47.92
CA ALA A 55 -11.42 4.55 48.86
C ALA A 55 -11.72 6.05 48.66
N ASP A 56 -10.71 6.84 48.24
CA ASP A 56 -10.87 8.26 47.95
C ASP A 56 -11.21 8.47 46.45
N LYS A 57 -12.46 8.87 46.21
CA LYS A 57 -12.96 9.13 44.85
C LYS A 57 -12.33 10.35 44.19
N ALA A 58 -11.91 11.35 44.97
CA ALA A 58 -11.24 12.53 44.44
C ALA A 58 -9.82 12.16 43.96
N GLU A 59 -9.13 11.30 44.69
CA GLU A 59 -7.82 10.77 44.30
C GLU A 59 -7.93 9.93 43.02
N ALA A 60 -8.91 9.03 42.94
CA ALA A 60 -9.15 8.22 41.75
C ALA A 60 -9.45 9.09 40.51
N LEU A 61 -10.33 10.09 40.66
CA LEU A 61 -10.66 11.03 39.59
C LEU A 61 -9.42 11.80 39.10
N ALA A 62 -8.58 12.30 40.03
CA ALA A 62 -7.36 13.02 39.69
C ALA A 62 -6.33 12.12 38.97
N SER A 63 -6.30 10.83 39.28
CA SER A 63 -5.45 9.87 38.56
C SER A 63 -5.96 9.59 37.16
N TYR A 64 -7.26 9.34 36.96
CA TYR A 64 -7.81 9.17 35.62
C TYR A 64 -7.64 10.41 34.75
N ALA A 65 -7.81 11.62 35.31
CA ALA A 65 -7.58 12.87 34.58
C ALA A 65 -6.13 12.96 34.08
N ARG A 66 -5.15 12.68 34.95
CA ARG A 66 -3.73 12.66 34.56
C ARG A 66 -3.42 11.62 33.50
N MET A 67 -4.02 10.42 33.59
CA MET A 67 -3.85 9.37 32.59
C MET A 67 -4.46 9.76 31.23
N ALA A 68 -5.61 10.41 31.23
CA ALA A 68 -6.28 10.84 30.00
C ALA A 68 -5.52 11.96 29.27
N ASP A 69 -4.82 12.82 30.02
CA ASP A 69 -3.98 13.90 29.47
C ASP A 69 -2.57 13.42 29.08
N ASP A 70 -2.16 12.19 29.44
CA ASP A 70 -0.84 11.66 29.13
C ASP A 70 -0.78 10.97 27.75
N ASP A 71 -0.34 11.73 26.75
CA ASP A 71 -0.11 11.24 25.40
C ASP A 71 1.27 10.56 25.19
N GLU A 72 2.16 10.52 26.18
CA GLU A 72 3.54 10.07 25.96
C GLU A 72 3.62 8.60 25.53
N LEU A 73 2.81 7.72 26.12
CA LEU A 73 2.70 6.32 25.71
C LEU A 73 2.30 6.19 24.24
N TYR A 74 1.32 7.00 23.81
CA TYR A 74 0.88 7.03 22.42
C TYR A 74 1.99 7.51 21.49
N LYS A 75 2.67 8.62 21.84
CA LYS A 75 3.79 9.16 21.05
C LYS A 75 4.92 8.13 20.91
N MET A 76 5.29 7.43 21.99
CA MET A 76 6.29 6.36 21.95
C MET A 76 5.88 5.23 21.00
N ALA A 77 4.62 4.78 21.06
CA ALA A 77 4.12 3.76 20.15
C ALA A 77 4.16 4.22 18.68
N VAL A 78 3.80 5.48 18.39
CA VAL A 78 3.91 6.09 17.05
C VAL A 78 5.35 6.12 16.57
N ARG A 79 6.31 6.46 17.44
CA ARG A 79 7.75 6.48 17.13
C ARG A 79 8.26 5.09 16.75
N ILE A 80 7.95 4.08 17.57
CA ILE A 80 8.32 2.68 17.31
C ILE A 80 7.76 2.23 15.96
N LYS A 81 6.46 2.46 15.73
CA LYS A 81 5.79 2.11 14.47
C LYS A 81 6.44 2.78 13.26
N SER A 82 6.70 4.08 13.36
CA SER A 82 7.28 4.85 12.26
C SER A 82 8.68 4.35 11.89
N ARG A 83 9.51 4.05 12.91
CA ARG A 83 10.86 3.49 12.72
C ARG A 83 10.82 2.08 12.12
N ALA A 84 9.92 1.22 12.60
CA ALA A 84 9.73 -0.12 12.04
C ALA A 84 9.31 -0.09 10.56
N ILE A 85 8.37 0.81 10.20
CA ILE A 85 7.91 0.98 8.82
C ILE A 85 9.02 1.54 7.92
N ARG A 86 9.79 2.52 8.40
CA ARG A 86 10.94 3.04 7.68
C ARG A 86 11.93 1.91 7.39
N ARG A 87 12.30 1.13 8.40
CA ARG A 87 13.26 0.03 8.27
C ARG A 87 12.76 -1.05 7.31
N ALA A 88 11.48 -1.39 7.36
CA ALA A 88 10.86 -2.29 6.39
C ALA A 88 10.97 -1.74 4.96
N GLY A 89 10.78 -0.43 4.77
CA GLY A 89 10.96 0.23 3.48
C GLY A 89 12.40 0.15 2.96
N GLU A 90 13.38 0.42 3.82
CA GLU A 90 14.82 0.32 3.50
C GLU A 90 15.19 -1.11 3.06
N LEU A 91 14.69 -2.13 3.77
CA LEU A 91 14.89 -3.54 3.40
C LEU A 91 14.21 -3.89 2.07
N LEU A 92 13.02 -3.34 1.80
CA LEU A 92 12.33 -3.56 0.52
C LEU A 92 13.05 -2.88 -0.65
N GLU A 93 13.71 -1.73 -0.45
CA GLU A 93 14.49 -1.07 -1.49
C GLU A 93 15.73 -1.87 -1.91
N GLN A 94 16.31 -2.66 -0.99
CA GLN A 94 17.43 -3.56 -1.29
C GLN A 94 17.03 -4.75 -2.19
N VAL A 95 15.73 -5.08 -2.26
CA VAL A 95 15.24 -6.13 -3.16
C VAL A 95 15.00 -5.53 -4.54
N GLU A 96 15.49 -6.20 -5.58
CA GLU A 96 15.33 -5.77 -6.98
C GLU A 96 13.85 -5.47 -7.32
N SER A 97 13.62 -4.32 -7.95
CA SER A 97 12.30 -4.05 -8.52
C SER A 97 12.13 -4.95 -9.73
N ALA A 98 11.00 -5.63 -9.84
CA ALA A 98 10.59 -6.22 -11.11
C ALA A 98 10.21 -5.08 -12.08
N THR A 99 11.20 -4.38 -12.62
CA THR A 99 11.03 -3.32 -13.60
C THR A 99 11.40 -3.83 -14.98
N GLY A 100 10.42 -3.86 -15.89
CA GLY A 100 10.71 -3.71 -17.33
C GLY A 100 10.91 -4.98 -18.16
N ALA A 101 10.15 -6.05 -17.94
CA ALA A 101 10.11 -7.13 -18.91
C ALA A 101 8.75 -7.83 -18.97
N HIS A 102 7.97 -7.53 -20.02
CA HIS A 102 7.15 -8.53 -20.69
C HIS A 102 8.04 -9.60 -21.37
N ARG A 103 9.09 -10.08 -20.69
CA ARG A 103 9.82 -11.27 -21.15
C ARG A 103 9.10 -12.45 -20.53
N LYS A 104 8.37 -13.18 -21.38
CA LYS A 104 8.17 -14.61 -21.17
C LYS A 104 9.56 -15.23 -21.17
N SER A 105 10.23 -15.26 -20.02
CA SER A 105 11.40 -16.09 -19.83
C SER A 105 11.04 -17.14 -18.80
N ASP A 106 10.96 -18.39 -19.25
CA ASP A 106 10.78 -19.62 -18.47
C ASP A 106 11.99 -19.94 -17.59
N ALA A 107 12.50 -18.97 -16.82
CA ALA A 107 13.69 -19.15 -16.01
C ALA A 107 13.64 -18.39 -14.68
N ALA A 108 13.64 -19.18 -13.61
CA ALA A 108 13.91 -18.88 -12.20
C ALA A 108 12.96 -17.89 -11.48
N ASP A 109 12.40 -18.39 -10.38
CA ASP A 109 11.62 -17.70 -9.34
C ASP A 109 12.43 -16.56 -8.70
N THR A 110 12.72 -15.50 -9.46
CA THR A 110 13.45 -14.34 -8.97
C THR A 110 12.57 -13.66 -7.94
N LEU A 111 13.07 -13.56 -6.70
CA LEU A 111 12.35 -13.07 -5.54
C LEU A 111 12.03 -11.57 -5.70
N SER A 112 10.97 -11.26 -6.43
CA SER A 112 10.59 -9.86 -6.69
C SER A 112 10.23 -9.15 -5.38
N ARG A 113 10.50 -7.84 -5.30
CA ARG A 113 10.08 -6.99 -4.18
C ARG A 113 8.62 -7.17 -3.78
N LYS A 114 7.73 -7.43 -4.76
CA LYS A 114 6.31 -7.72 -4.51
C LYS A 114 6.13 -9.04 -3.75
N LYS A 115 6.83 -10.10 -4.15
CA LYS A 115 6.75 -11.42 -3.51
C LYS A 115 7.31 -11.37 -2.08
N VAL A 116 8.45 -10.67 -1.88
CA VAL A 116 9.05 -10.47 -0.55
C VAL A 116 8.09 -9.74 0.39
N ALA A 117 7.49 -8.63 -0.07
CA ALA A 117 6.52 -7.89 0.74
C ALA A 117 5.31 -8.77 1.13
N GLN A 118 4.79 -9.58 0.20
CA GLN A 118 3.66 -10.48 0.47
C GLN A 118 4.02 -11.61 1.44
N GLN A 119 5.23 -12.16 1.34
CA GLN A 119 5.75 -13.16 2.27
C GLN A 119 5.91 -12.56 3.68
N ALA A 120 6.36 -11.31 3.77
CA ALA A 120 6.43 -10.54 5.02
C ALA A 120 5.07 -10.06 5.55
N GLY A 121 3.95 -10.41 4.90
CA GLY A 121 2.60 -10.04 5.34
C GLY A 121 2.20 -8.59 5.03
N LEU A 122 2.97 -7.86 4.22
CA LEU A 122 2.63 -6.51 3.80
C LEU A 122 1.72 -6.52 2.58
N SER A 123 0.62 -5.77 2.65
CA SER A 123 -0.17 -5.43 1.47
C SER A 123 0.62 -4.56 0.50
N LYS A 124 0.18 -4.52 -0.77
CA LYS A 124 0.79 -3.64 -1.79
C LYS A 124 0.85 -2.18 -1.33
N ARG A 125 -0.22 -1.67 -0.71
CA ARG A 125 -0.26 -0.29 -0.21
C ARG A 125 0.73 -0.08 0.94
N GLN A 126 0.81 -1.00 1.90
CA GLN A 126 1.77 -0.92 3.00
C GLN A 126 3.23 -0.95 2.52
N ALA A 127 3.55 -1.80 1.56
CA ALA A 127 4.90 -1.87 0.97
C ALA A 127 5.28 -0.54 0.28
N VAL A 128 4.37 0.05 -0.50
CA VAL A 128 4.60 1.35 -1.15
C VAL A 128 4.76 2.46 -0.11
N THR A 129 3.92 2.48 0.93
CA THR A 129 4.02 3.44 2.02
C THR A 129 5.37 3.30 2.74
N ALA A 130 5.80 2.09 3.07
CA ALA A 130 7.08 1.84 3.74
C ALA A 130 8.27 2.35 2.91
N ILE A 131 8.30 2.04 1.62
CA ILE A 131 9.33 2.54 0.68
C ILE A 131 9.33 4.08 0.65
N ARG A 132 8.16 4.72 0.58
CA ARG A 132 8.08 6.18 0.62
C ARG A 132 8.59 6.77 1.93
N VAL A 133 8.29 6.15 3.07
CA VAL A 133 8.81 6.59 4.37
C VAL A 133 10.34 6.44 4.43
N ALA A 134 10.90 5.36 3.86
CA ALA A 134 12.35 5.15 3.77
C ALA A 134 13.06 6.24 2.96
N LYS A 135 12.41 6.75 1.90
CA LYS A 135 12.93 7.84 1.06
C LYS A 135 13.00 9.22 1.74
N VAL A 136 12.35 9.40 2.89
CA VAL A 136 12.48 10.66 3.65
C VAL A 136 13.93 10.77 4.14
N PRO A 137 14.62 11.92 4.00
CA PRO A 137 15.96 12.09 4.53
C PRO A 137 16.03 11.76 6.02
N GLU A 138 17.02 10.96 6.43
CA GLU A 138 17.10 10.42 7.80
C GLU A 138 17.06 11.52 8.88
N ARG A 139 17.80 12.62 8.66
CA ARG A 139 17.82 13.76 9.57
C ARG A 139 16.43 14.38 9.76
N GLU A 140 15.69 14.58 8.67
CA GLU A 140 14.34 15.15 8.73
C GLU A 140 13.33 14.16 9.32
N PHE A 141 13.50 12.87 9.04
CA PHE A 141 12.68 11.82 9.64
C PHE A 141 12.85 11.80 11.17
N ASN A 142 14.08 11.72 11.66
CA ASN A 142 14.36 11.67 13.10
C ASN A 142 13.86 12.94 13.80
N LYS A 143 14.11 14.13 13.23
CA LYS A 143 13.61 15.39 13.77
C LYS A 143 12.09 15.42 13.93
N GLN A 144 11.34 14.90 12.95
CA GLN A 144 9.88 14.86 13.00
C GLN A 144 9.34 13.82 13.98
N VAL A 145 9.92 12.61 13.96
CA VAL A 145 9.47 11.48 14.81
C VAL A 145 9.79 11.73 16.28
N ASP A 146 10.94 12.33 16.57
CA ASP A 146 11.37 12.63 17.94
C ASP A 146 10.78 13.96 18.46
N GLY A 147 10.06 14.70 17.61
CA GLY A 147 9.35 15.91 17.98
C GLY A 147 8.22 15.69 18.99
N PRO A 148 7.66 16.80 19.54
CA PRO A 148 6.57 16.75 20.52
C PRO A 148 5.26 16.19 19.93
N THR A 149 5.08 16.33 18.61
CA THR A 149 3.91 15.85 17.87
C THR A 149 4.38 15.01 16.70
N PRO A 150 4.64 13.70 16.91
CA PRO A 150 5.12 12.83 15.84
C PRO A 150 4.07 12.73 14.73
N PRO A 151 4.47 12.85 13.45
CA PRO A 151 3.54 12.80 12.33
C PRO A 151 3.00 11.39 12.12
N THR A 152 1.86 11.31 11.41
CA THR A 152 1.35 10.02 10.95
C THR A 152 2.25 9.42 9.87
N VAL A 153 2.24 8.09 9.76
CA VAL A 153 2.94 7.35 8.70
C VAL A 153 2.55 7.84 7.30
N THR A 154 1.27 8.19 7.10
CA THR A 154 0.77 8.73 5.83
C THR A 154 1.40 10.08 5.50
N ALA A 155 1.56 10.95 6.50
CA ALA A 155 2.22 12.24 6.32
C ALA A 155 3.70 12.06 5.96
N LEU A 156 4.42 11.15 6.64
CA LEU A 156 5.79 10.79 6.30
C LEU A 156 5.91 10.22 4.87
N ALA A 157 5.02 9.32 4.49
CA ALA A 157 5.00 8.73 3.15
C ALA A 157 4.71 9.75 2.04
N LYS A 158 3.92 10.80 2.33
CA LYS A 158 3.68 11.88 1.37
C LYS A 158 4.98 12.62 1.04
N GLN A 159 5.87 12.81 2.02
CA GLN A 159 7.14 13.52 1.84
C GLN A 159 8.13 12.75 0.95
N GLY A 160 8.20 11.43 1.08
CA GLY A 160 9.04 10.60 0.20
C GLY A 160 8.37 10.21 -1.12
N THR A 161 7.24 10.84 -1.47
CA THR A 161 6.63 10.65 -2.78
C THR A 161 7.37 11.49 -3.81
N THR A 162 8.05 10.83 -4.75
CA THR A 162 8.60 11.50 -5.94
C THR A 162 7.43 11.79 -6.89
N PRO A 163 7.05 13.06 -7.13
CA PRO A 163 6.05 13.36 -8.14
C PRO A 163 6.60 12.95 -9.49
N ARG A 164 5.79 12.25 -10.28
CA ARG A 164 6.12 12.05 -11.69
C ARG A 164 6.04 13.42 -12.34
N ARG A 165 7.18 13.96 -12.77
CA ARG A 165 7.20 15.12 -13.66
C ARG A 165 6.64 14.64 -15.00
N ILE A 166 5.42 15.08 -15.30
CA ILE A 166 4.80 14.92 -16.60
C ILE A 166 4.85 16.33 -17.18
N GLU A 167 5.62 16.54 -18.23
CA GLU A 167 5.64 17.84 -18.87
C GLU A 167 4.24 18.12 -19.43
N PRO A 168 3.71 19.34 -19.31
CA PRO A 168 2.41 19.69 -19.88
C PRO A 168 2.25 19.19 -21.31
N GLU A 169 3.29 19.31 -22.12
CA GLU A 169 3.34 18.92 -23.53
C GLU A 169 3.02 17.42 -23.75
N ASP A 170 3.45 16.55 -22.83
CA ASP A 170 3.29 15.08 -22.93
C ASP A 170 1.81 14.65 -22.91
N TRP A 171 1.00 15.31 -22.07
CA TRP A 171 -0.43 14.99 -21.97
C TRP A 171 -1.31 15.95 -22.77
N LEU A 172 -0.88 17.20 -22.96
CA LEU A 172 -1.59 18.17 -23.79
C LEU A 172 -1.60 17.78 -25.26
N LYS A 173 -0.58 17.06 -25.75
CA LYS A 173 -0.44 16.64 -27.16
C LYS A 173 -0.53 17.83 -28.12
N GLY A 174 0.19 18.91 -27.81
CA GLY A 174 0.21 20.14 -28.61
C GLY A 174 -1.02 21.05 -28.48
N ARG A 175 -1.94 20.76 -27.54
CA ARG A 175 -3.13 21.60 -27.28
C ARG A 175 -2.89 22.55 -26.10
N SER A 176 -3.67 23.64 -26.00
CA SER A 176 -3.71 24.40 -24.75
C SER A 176 -4.42 23.59 -23.64
N PRO A 177 -4.16 23.84 -22.35
CA PRO A 177 -4.88 23.16 -21.26
C PRO A 177 -6.40 23.29 -21.34
N LYS A 178 -6.90 24.44 -21.81
CA LYS A 178 -8.33 24.66 -22.01
C LYS A 178 -8.87 23.78 -23.15
N ASP A 179 -8.17 23.73 -24.27
CA ASP A 179 -8.59 22.94 -25.44
C ASP A 179 -8.49 21.44 -25.17
N TYR A 180 -7.48 21.00 -24.42
CA TYR A 180 -7.39 19.62 -23.98
C TYR A 180 -8.59 19.24 -23.10
N ASN A 181 -8.91 20.07 -22.09
CA ASN A 181 -10.02 19.78 -21.20
C ASN A 181 -11.36 19.75 -21.95
N LEU A 182 -11.59 20.73 -22.84
CA LEU A 182 -12.76 20.79 -23.70
C LEU A 182 -12.87 19.54 -24.59
N ALA A 183 -11.75 19.13 -25.21
CA ALA A 183 -11.73 17.95 -26.08
C ALA A 183 -12.03 16.65 -25.33
N ILE A 184 -11.51 16.47 -24.12
CA ILE A 184 -11.78 15.27 -23.31
C ILE A 184 -13.26 15.21 -22.91
N HIS A 185 -13.84 16.33 -22.48
CA HIS A 185 -15.27 16.37 -22.13
C HIS A 185 -16.16 16.10 -23.35
N PHE A 186 -15.85 16.71 -24.50
CA PHE A 186 -16.59 16.47 -25.74
C PHE A 186 -16.51 15.00 -26.18
N VAL A 187 -15.31 14.38 -26.15
CA VAL A 187 -15.16 12.96 -26.49
C VAL A 187 -15.97 12.08 -25.54
N ALA A 188 -15.90 12.34 -24.23
CA ALA A 188 -16.67 11.59 -23.24
C ALA A 188 -18.19 11.74 -23.47
N ASP A 189 -18.66 12.93 -23.82
CA ASP A 189 -20.09 13.16 -24.11
C ASP A 189 -20.54 12.41 -25.37
N VAL A 190 -19.70 12.39 -26.42
CA VAL A 190 -19.98 11.65 -27.66
C VAL A 190 -19.97 10.14 -27.42
N GLU A 191 -18.99 9.62 -26.66
CA GLU A 191 -18.92 8.21 -26.28
C GLU A 191 -20.15 7.81 -25.46
N ALA A 192 -20.51 8.62 -24.46
CA ALA A 192 -21.69 8.37 -23.64
C ALA A 192 -23.00 8.46 -24.45
N TYR A 193 -23.07 9.36 -25.44
CA TYR A 193 -24.21 9.41 -26.37
C TYR A 193 -24.25 8.17 -27.27
N ALA A 194 -23.12 7.73 -27.81
CA ALA A 194 -23.04 6.53 -28.63
C ALA A 194 -23.50 5.29 -27.85
N GLU A 195 -23.03 5.13 -26.61
CA GLU A 195 -23.44 4.04 -25.72
C GLU A 195 -24.95 4.07 -25.45
N ARG A 196 -25.49 5.23 -25.04
CA ARG A 196 -26.95 5.39 -24.85
C ARG A 196 -27.73 5.13 -26.14
N SER A 197 -27.20 5.55 -27.28
CA SER A 197 -27.87 5.37 -28.57
C SER A 197 -27.95 3.91 -29.00
N ALA A 198 -26.97 3.09 -28.58
CA ALA A 198 -26.93 1.66 -28.87
C ALA A 198 -28.00 0.86 -28.10
N GLU A 199 -28.59 1.43 -27.04
CA GLU A 199 -29.71 0.83 -26.32
C GLU A 199 -31.04 0.93 -27.09
N PHE A 200 -31.13 1.83 -28.08
CA PHE A 200 -32.34 2.01 -28.86
C PHE A 200 -32.44 1.00 -30.02
N ASP A 201 -33.58 0.32 -30.10
CA ASP A 201 -33.96 -0.41 -31.32
C ASP A 201 -34.45 0.60 -32.37
N VAL A 202 -33.52 1.07 -33.20
CA VAL A 202 -33.79 2.04 -34.27
C VAL A 202 -34.85 1.52 -35.25
N ALA A 203 -34.89 0.21 -35.52
CA ALA A 203 -35.86 -0.37 -36.44
C ALA A 203 -37.28 -0.25 -35.89
N HIS A 204 -37.46 -0.48 -34.59
CA HIS A 204 -38.75 -0.27 -33.93
C HIS A 204 -39.11 1.21 -33.83
N LEU A 205 -38.16 2.07 -33.44
CA LEU A 205 -38.40 3.51 -33.27
C LEU A 205 -38.91 4.17 -34.56
N VAL A 206 -38.37 3.83 -35.73
CA VAL A 206 -38.81 4.39 -37.02
C VAL A 206 -40.30 4.11 -37.29
N THR A 207 -40.84 3.01 -36.77
CA THR A 207 -42.26 2.65 -36.96
C THR A 207 -43.21 3.46 -36.08
N ILE A 208 -42.73 3.97 -34.94
CA ILE A 208 -43.57 4.66 -33.94
C ILE A 208 -43.37 6.18 -33.90
N LEU A 209 -42.31 6.70 -34.52
CA LEU A 209 -42.09 8.15 -34.59
C LEU A 209 -43.18 8.83 -35.41
N THR A 210 -43.67 9.97 -34.91
CA THR A 210 -44.59 10.84 -35.66
C THR A 210 -43.83 11.74 -36.63
N ASP A 211 -44.54 12.38 -37.56
CA ASP A 211 -43.94 13.36 -38.47
C ASP A 211 -43.43 14.61 -37.75
N GLU A 212 -43.93 14.90 -36.55
CA GLU A 212 -43.40 15.99 -35.73
C GLU A 212 -42.10 15.60 -35.03
N ASP A 213 -42.00 14.37 -34.52
CA ASP A 213 -40.77 13.86 -33.89
C ASP A 213 -39.63 13.75 -34.91
N ARG A 214 -39.93 13.28 -36.13
CA ARG A 214 -38.98 13.19 -37.25
C ARG A 214 -38.38 14.54 -37.65
N LYS A 215 -39.05 15.67 -37.36
CA LYS A 215 -38.54 17.01 -37.66
C LYS A 215 -37.59 17.55 -36.58
N ARG A 216 -37.56 16.92 -35.40
CA ARG A 216 -36.77 17.36 -34.23
C ARG A 216 -35.45 16.58 -34.07
N LEU A 217 -35.33 15.44 -34.74
CA LEU A 217 -34.13 14.60 -34.85
C LEU A 217 -33.28 15.05 -36.03
#